data_AF-A0A9P6ISF8-F1
#
_entry.id   AF-A0A9P6ISF8-F1
#
_cell.length_a   1.000
_cell.length_b   1.000
_cell.length_c   1.000
_cell.angle_alpha   90.00
_cell.angle_beta   90.00
_cell.angle_gamma   90.00
#
_symmetry.space_group_name_H-M   'P 1'
#
loop_
_entity.id
_entity.type
_entity.pdbx_description
1 polymer ?
#
loop_
_entity_poly.entity_id
_entity_poly.type
_entity_poly.pdbx_seq_one_letter_code
_entity_poly.pdbx_strand_id
1 'polypeptide(L)'
;MHSDSDASSLAQLKAKTLEELAGPVTAPPSYGDLAPIQTSAIRICTISLTGNDKIRLIGTPAPLTPLIRSAILSTWGTIQRESNYAGAHEFKLSGTPWHGQGPDSVRSRRLLSSLLFTMARVGWNLLQATDVSQREHDKDTLFFEYTEPPPQSASGSRETDTAGALREVELFAV
;
A
#
# COMPACT_ATOMS: atom_id res chain seq x y z
N MET A 1 -15.69 73.85 -24.55
CA MET A 1 -15.02 72.77 -25.31
C MET A 1 -13.67 72.50 -24.64
N HIS A 2 -13.64 71.68 -23.58
CA HIS A 2 -12.42 71.27 -22.85
C HIS A 2 -12.66 69.86 -22.29
N SER A 3 -12.72 68.86 -23.18
CA SER A 3 -13.15 67.50 -22.81
C SER A 3 -12.44 66.39 -23.60
N ASP A 4 -11.20 66.63 -24.05
CA ASP A 4 -10.40 65.62 -24.77
C ASP A 4 -9.09 65.21 -24.07
N SER A 5 -8.71 65.86 -22.95
CA SER A 5 -7.41 65.62 -22.29
C SER A 5 -7.36 64.38 -21.41
N ASP A 6 -8.49 63.92 -20.85
CA ASP A 6 -8.50 62.84 -19.85
C ASP A 6 -8.50 61.44 -20.47
N ALA A 7 -9.04 61.29 -21.69
CA ALA A 7 -9.10 60.00 -22.38
C ALA A 7 -7.71 59.48 -22.81
N SER A 8 -6.79 60.39 -23.15
CA SER A 8 -5.43 60.05 -23.58
C SER A 8 -4.56 59.54 -22.43
N SER A 9 -4.75 60.10 -21.23
CA SER A 9 -4.03 59.69 -20.01
C SER A 9 -4.44 58.29 -19.54
N LEU A 10 -5.75 57.98 -19.56
CA LEU A 10 -6.26 56.65 -19.21
C LEU A 10 -5.86 55.57 -20.23
N ALA A 11 -5.74 55.92 -21.51
CA ALA A 11 -5.25 55.00 -22.54
C ALA A 11 -3.77 54.68 -22.34
N GLN A 12 -2.95 55.69 -22.01
CA GLN A 12 -1.51 55.50 -21.72
C GLN A 12 -1.28 54.71 -20.43
N LEU A 13 -2.09 54.94 -19.38
CA LEU A 13 -2.04 54.18 -18.14
C LEU A 13 -2.42 52.70 -18.35
N LYS A 14 -3.45 52.41 -19.16
CA LYS A 14 -3.83 51.03 -19.50
C LYS A 14 -2.78 50.30 -20.32
N ALA A 15 -2.16 50.97 -21.29
CA ALA A 15 -1.10 50.40 -22.11
C ALA A 15 0.14 50.06 -21.26
N LYS A 16 0.55 50.99 -20.38
CA LYS A 16 1.70 50.78 -19.49
C LYS A 16 1.44 49.67 -18.45
N THR A 17 0.21 49.57 -17.94
CA THR A 17 -0.19 48.50 -17.00
C THR A 17 -0.21 47.12 -17.65
N LEU A 18 -0.55 47.02 -18.95
CA LEU A 18 -0.56 45.77 -19.69
C LEU A 18 0.85 45.25 -20.03
N GLU A 19 1.82 46.14 -20.25
CA GLU A 19 3.22 45.74 -20.45
C GLU A 19 3.90 45.31 -19.14
N GLU A 20 3.55 45.93 -18.01
CA GLU A 20 4.13 45.61 -16.69
C GLU A 20 3.65 44.27 -16.10
N LEU A 21 2.46 43.78 -16.51
CA LEU A 21 1.93 42.45 -16.16
C LEU A 21 2.53 41.31 -16.98
N ALA A 22 3.22 41.61 -18.07
CA ALA A 22 3.96 40.64 -18.88
C ALA A 22 5.38 40.47 -18.33
N GLY A 23 5.49 39.93 -17.11
CA GLY A 23 6.77 39.41 -16.63
C GLY A 23 7.37 38.41 -17.64
N PRO A 24 8.70 38.21 -17.67
CA PRO A 24 9.31 37.32 -18.65
C PRO A 24 8.63 35.95 -18.59
N VAL A 25 7.92 35.61 -19.66
CA VAL A 25 7.34 34.27 -19.85
C VAL A 25 8.53 33.35 -20.05
N THR A 26 9.11 32.87 -18.95
CA THR A 26 10.12 31.82 -19.00
C THR A 26 9.45 30.63 -19.66
N ALA A 27 10.03 30.17 -20.78
CA ALA A 27 9.56 28.98 -21.45
C ALA A 27 9.33 27.86 -20.42
N PRO A 28 8.25 27.07 -20.54
CA PRO A 28 8.06 25.93 -19.66
C PRO A 28 9.34 25.07 -19.66
N PRO A 29 9.73 24.48 -18.52
CA PRO A 29 10.91 23.64 -18.45
C PRO A 29 10.89 22.62 -19.59
N SER A 30 12.02 22.46 -20.28
CA SER A 30 12.15 21.49 -21.36
C SER A 30 11.94 20.09 -20.76
N TYR A 31 10.77 19.49 -21.00
CA TYR A 31 10.45 18.13 -20.57
C TYR A 31 11.17 17.05 -21.39
N GLY A 32 11.94 17.44 -22.41
CA GLY A 32 12.58 16.53 -23.36
C GLY A 32 13.68 15.63 -22.77
N ASP A 33 14.25 16.01 -21.63
CA ASP A 33 15.36 15.29 -20.98
C ASP A 33 14.97 14.60 -19.66
N LEU A 34 13.66 14.50 -19.36
CA LEU A 34 13.25 13.66 -18.26
C LEU A 34 13.56 12.21 -18.62
N ALA A 35 14.50 11.60 -17.90
CA ALA A 35 14.69 10.16 -17.94
C ALA A 35 13.30 9.51 -17.83
N PRO A 36 12.95 8.56 -18.71
CA PRO A 36 11.66 7.90 -18.64
C PRO A 36 11.48 7.40 -17.22
N ILE A 37 10.34 7.74 -16.60
CA ILE A 37 10.00 7.25 -15.27
C ILE A 37 10.16 5.74 -15.34
N GLN A 38 11.10 5.21 -14.56
CA GLN A 38 11.37 3.79 -14.51
C GLN A 38 10.19 3.14 -13.78
N THR A 39 9.12 2.89 -14.52
CA THR A 39 7.96 2.16 -14.04
C THR A 39 8.35 0.69 -14.01
N SER A 40 9.08 0.30 -12.97
CA SER A 40 9.03 -1.10 -12.53
C SER A 40 7.55 -1.47 -12.47
N ALA A 41 7.12 -2.50 -13.21
CA ALA A 41 5.72 -2.86 -13.29
C ALA A 41 5.17 -3.09 -11.88
N ILE A 42 4.38 -2.14 -11.38
CA ILE A 42 3.82 -2.20 -10.03
C ILE A 42 2.87 -3.39 -10.01
N ARG A 43 3.17 -4.36 -9.17
CA ARG A 43 2.37 -5.58 -9.01
C ARG A 43 1.57 -5.45 -7.73
N ILE A 44 0.25 -5.36 -7.87
CA ILE A 44 -0.69 -5.23 -6.76
C ILE A 44 -1.59 -6.46 -6.71
N CYS A 45 -1.88 -6.95 -5.51
CA CYS A 45 -2.95 -7.91 -5.28
C CYS A 45 -3.67 -7.58 -3.97
N THR A 46 -4.82 -8.22 -3.74
CA THR A 46 -5.57 -8.01 -2.50
C THR A 46 -6.00 -9.30 -1.83
N ILE A 47 -6.11 -9.21 -0.50
CA ILE A 47 -6.80 -10.18 0.35
C ILE A 47 -7.97 -9.44 0.98
N SER A 48 -9.19 -9.84 0.63
CA SER A 48 -10.41 -9.25 1.17
C SER A 48 -11.05 -10.19 2.19
N LEU A 49 -11.42 -9.65 3.34
CA LEU A 49 -12.21 -10.33 4.35
C LEU A 49 -13.68 -10.05 4.06
N THR A 50 -14.47 -11.08 3.78
CA THR A 50 -15.87 -10.91 3.33
C THR A 50 -16.83 -11.71 4.19
N GLY A 51 -18.01 -11.13 4.46
CA GLY A 51 -19.03 -11.77 5.28
C GLY A 51 -18.54 -11.99 6.71
N ASN A 52 -18.91 -13.13 7.28
CA ASN A 52 -18.44 -13.54 8.60
C ASN A 52 -17.27 -14.54 8.54
N ASP A 53 -17.03 -15.15 7.37
CA ASP A 53 -16.19 -16.36 7.29
C ASP A 53 -15.45 -16.59 5.97
N LYS A 54 -15.34 -15.57 5.10
CA LYS A 54 -14.68 -15.74 3.80
C LYS A 54 -13.41 -14.93 3.66
N ILE A 55 -12.46 -15.48 2.93
CA ILE A 55 -11.25 -14.79 2.46
C ILE A 55 -11.27 -14.85 0.94
N ARG A 56 -11.15 -13.70 0.28
CA ARG A 56 -11.10 -13.61 -1.19
C ARG A 56 -9.76 -13.06 -1.65
N LEU A 57 -9.18 -13.74 -2.64
CA LEU A 57 -7.91 -13.41 -3.27
C LEU A 57 -8.17 -12.80 -4.66
N ILE A 58 -7.87 -11.50 -4.82
CA ILE A 58 -8.16 -10.76 -6.06
C ILE A 58 -6.83 -10.29 -6.66
N GLY A 59 -6.61 -10.60 -7.94
CA GLY A 59 -5.35 -10.28 -8.62
C GLY A 59 -4.13 -11.01 -8.05
N THR A 60 -4.34 -11.99 -7.17
CA THR A 60 -3.27 -12.71 -6.49
C THR A 60 -2.59 -13.70 -7.44
N PRO A 61 -1.25 -13.69 -7.56
CA PRO A 61 -0.53 -14.67 -8.37
C PRO A 61 -0.83 -16.11 -7.93
N ALA A 62 -1.00 -17.02 -8.89
CA ALA A 62 -1.34 -18.41 -8.64
C ALA A 62 -0.43 -19.13 -7.61
N PRO A 63 0.89 -18.88 -7.55
CA PRO A 63 1.76 -19.50 -6.54
C PRO A 63 1.46 -19.10 -5.08
N LEU A 64 0.79 -17.97 -4.82
CA LEU A 64 0.50 -17.53 -3.46
C LEU A 64 -0.72 -18.24 -2.85
N THR A 65 -1.69 -18.65 -3.67
CA THR A 65 -2.89 -19.36 -3.21
C THR A 65 -2.58 -20.57 -2.30
N PRO A 66 -1.66 -21.50 -2.64
CA PRO A 66 -1.30 -22.59 -1.73
C PRO A 66 -0.58 -22.16 -0.45
N LEU A 67 0.19 -21.07 -0.48
CA LEU A 67 0.85 -20.53 0.72
C LEU A 67 -0.19 -19.95 1.68
N ILE A 68 -1.12 -19.17 1.16
CA ILE A 68 -2.24 -18.59 1.90
C ILE A 68 -3.14 -19.70 2.46
N ARG A 69 -3.45 -20.73 1.66
CA ARG A 69 -4.19 -21.92 2.12
C ARG A 69 -3.51 -22.57 3.33
N SER A 70 -2.19 -22.77 3.25
CA SER A 70 -1.41 -23.38 4.34
C SER A 70 -1.44 -22.51 5.61
N ALA A 71 -1.31 -21.19 5.46
CA ALA A 71 -1.43 -20.24 6.56
C ALA A 71 -2.80 -20.36 7.24
N ILE A 72 -3.90 -20.37 6.47
CA ILE A 72 -5.27 -20.54 6.96
C ILE A 72 -5.40 -21.85 7.74
N LEU A 73 -4.97 -22.98 7.14
CA LEU A 73 -5.10 -24.29 7.76
C LEU A 73 -4.34 -24.38 9.09
N SER A 74 -3.14 -23.79 9.15
CA SER A 74 -2.29 -23.82 10.34
C SER A 74 -2.83 -23.01 11.52
N THR A 75 -3.53 -21.90 11.28
CA THR A 75 -3.99 -20.99 12.35
C THR A 75 -5.47 -21.10 12.65
N TRP A 76 -6.30 -21.28 11.62
CA TRP A 76 -7.75 -21.32 11.74
C TRP A 76 -8.32 -22.74 11.73
N GLY A 77 -7.63 -23.69 11.10
CA GLY A 77 -8.07 -25.07 10.99
C GLY A 77 -8.76 -25.33 9.66
N THR A 78 -10.08 -25.45 9.64
CA THR A 78 -10.77 -26.04 8.48
C THR A 78 -11.21 -25.00 7.44
N ILE A 79 -10.93 -25.29 6.17
CA ILE A 79 -11.56 -24.65 5.01
C ILE A 79 -12.74 -25.52 4.59
N GLN A 80 -13.96 -24.98 4.67
CA GLN A 80 -15.19 -25.69 4.30
C GLN A 80 -15.36 -25.79 2.79
N ARG A 81 -14.94 -24.75 2.06
CA ARG A 81 -15.08 -24.70 0.61
C ARG A 81 -14.06 -23.77 -0.01
N GLU A 82 -13.61 -24.15 -1.20
CA GLU A 82 -12.89 -23.27 -2.11
C GLU A 82 -13.70 -23.11 -3.40
N SER A 83 -13.75 -21.90 -3.92
CA SER A 83 -14.52 -21.60 -5.12
C SER A 83 -13.93 -20.42 -5.88
N ASN A 84 -14.26 -20.30 -7.17
CA ASN A 84 -14.03 -19.08 -7.92
C ASN A 84 -15.27 -18.17 -7.78
N TYR A 85 -15.08 -16.95 -7.29
CA TYR A 85 -16.11 -15.92 -7.22
C TYR A 85 -15.70 -14.74 -8.08
N ALA A 86 -16.39 -14.53 -9.21
CA ALA A 86 -16.14 -13.41 -10.13
C ALA A 86 -14.66 -13.27 -10.55
N GLY A 87 -13.97 -14.39 -10.80
CA GLY A 87 -12.56 -14.41 -11.18
C GLY A 87 -11.58 -14.43 -10.01
N ALA A 88 -12.05 -14.31 -8.77
CA ALA A 88 -11.25 -14.34 -7.56
C ALA A 88 -11.31 -15.71 -6.86
N HIS A 89 -10.21 -16.15 -6.25
CA HIS A 89 -10.19 -17.37 -5.44
C HIS A 89 -10.79 -17.08 -4.06
N GLU A 90 -11.83 -17.80 -3.65
CA GLU A 90 -12.53 -17.60 -2.39
C GLU A 90 -12.40 -18.84 -1.49
N PHE A 91 -11.91 -18.63 -0.27
CA PHE A 91 -11.94 -19.61 0.81
C PHE A 91 -13.13 -19.32 1.72
N LYS A 92 -13.96 -20.33 2.00
CA LYS A 92 -14.96 -20.30 3.05
C LYS A 92 -14.44 -21.08 4.26
N LEU A 93 -14.33 -20.41 5.39
CA LEU A 93 -13.81 -20.95 6.64
C LEU A 93 -14.93 -21.53 7.49
N SER A 94 -14.62 -22.48 8.38
CA SER A 94 -15.57 -22.91 9.41
C SER A 94 -15.69 -21.87 10.52
N GLY A 95 -16.89 -21.63 11.05
CA GLY A 95 -17.12 -20.64 12.12
C GLY A 95 -17.25 -19.21 11.57
N THR A 96 -16.97 -18.21 12.40
CA THR A 96 -17.17 -16.80 12.04
C THR A 96 -15.98 -15.91 12.46
N PRO A 97 -14.80 -16.09 11.83
CA PRO A 97 -13.59 -15.35 12.19
C PRO A 97 -13.74 -13.84 12.14
N TRP A 98 -14.63 -13.29 11.30
CA TRP A 98 -14.79 -11.85 11.12
C TRP A 98 -15.89 -11.22 11.98
N HIS A 99 -16.51 -12.00 12.86
CA HIS A 99 -17.48 -11.48 13.83
C HIS A 99 -16.80 -10.66 14.94
N GLY A 100 -15.50 -10.88 15.19
CA GLY A 100 -14.68 -10.06 16.08
C GLY A 100 -15.01 -10.16 17.57
N GLN A 101 -15.99 -10.97 17.96
CA GLN A 101 -16.44 -11.13 19.35
C GLN A 101 -16.14 -12.52 19.91
N GLY A 102 -15.96 -12.58 21.23
CA GLY A 102 -15.83 -13.83 21.96
C GLY A 102 -14.48 -14.54 21.78
N PRO A 103 -14.42 -15.86 22.04
CA PRO A 103 -13.18 -16.64 22.11
C PRO A 103 -12.41 -16.69 20.78
N ASP A 104 -13.12 -16.53 19.67
CA ASP A 104 -12.53 -16.56 18.33
C ASP A 104 -11.70 -15.31 18.02
N SER A 105 -11.89 -14.20 18.74
CA SER A 105 -11.21 -12.93 18.46
C SER A 105 -9.68 -13.03 18.49
N VAL A 106 -9.11 -13.86 19.36
CA VAL A 106 -7.65 -14.10 19.43
C VAL A 106 -7.20 -14.92 18.23
N ARG A 107 -7.98 -15.94 17.86
CA ARG A 107 -7.66 -16.82 16.73
C ARG A 107 -7.76 -16.08 15.40
N SER A 108 -8.72 -15.18 15.25
CA SER A 108 -8.86 -14.30 14.08
C SER A 108 -7.66 -13.38 13.92
N ARG A 109 -7.18 -12.78 15.01
CA ARG A 109 -5.95 -11.96 15.01
C ARG A 109 -4.72 -12.78 14.60
N ARG A 110 -4.57 -14.00 15.13
CA ARG A 110 -3.49 -14.92 14.74
C ARG A 110 -3.56 -15.31 13.26
N LEU A 111 -4.77 -15.56 12.74
CA LEU A 111 -4.99 -15.82 11.32
C LEU A 111 -4.54 -14.63 10.47
N LEU A 112 -4.98 -13.42 10.81
CA LEU A 112 -4.57 -12.21 10.09
C LEU A 112 -3.05 -11.99 10.14
N SER A 113 -2.42 -12.13 11.31
CA SER A 113 -0.96 -12.03 11.45
C SER A 113 -0.22 -13.07 10.60
N SER A 114 -0.74 -14.31 10.53
CA SER A 114 -0.15 -15.38 9.72
C SER A 114 -0.25 -15.09 8.22
N LEU A 115 -1.37 -14.54 7.76
CA LEU A 115 -1.54 -14.10 6.37
C LEU A 115 -0.54 -12.99 6.02
N LEU A 116 -0.47 -11.94 6.85
CA LEU A 116 0.47 -10.83 6.66
C LEU A 116 1.93 -11.31 6.64
N PHE A 117 2.31 -12.16 7.58
CA PHE A 117 3.64 -12.74 7.65
C PHE A 117 3.96 -13.60 6.43
N THR A 118 3.00 -14.42 5.97
CA THR A 118 3.15 -15.26 4.78
C THR A 118 3.38 -14.43 3.53
N MET A 119 2.62 -13.35 3.34
CA MET A 119 2.78 -12.42 2.22
C MET A 119 4.13 -11.71 2.27
N ALA A 120 4.51 -11.17 3.43
CA ALA A 120 5.78 -10.47 3.61
C ALA A 120 6.99 -11.37 3.31
N ARG A 121 6.95 -12.64 3.73
CA ARG A 121 8.02 -13.62 3.46
C ARG A 121 8.29 -13.89 1.98
N VAL A 122 7.31 -13.63 1.12
CA VAL A 122 7.41 -13.85 -0.33
C VAL A 122 7.43 -12.53 -1.11
N GLY A 123 7.82 -11.43 -0.45
CA GLY A 123 8.04 -10.13 -1.08
C GLY A 123 6.78 -9.30 -1.31
N TRP A 124 5.64 -9.70 -0.75
CA TRP A 124 4.40 -8.93 -0.82
C TRP A 124 4.19 -8.12 0.45
N ASN A 125 4.43 -6.81 0.34
CA ASN A 125 4.34 -5.87 1.45
C ASN A 125 2.94 -5.27 1.53
N LEU A 126 2.42 -5.11 2.75
CA LEU A 126 1.12 -4.47 2.96
C LEU A 126 1.24 -2.99 2.62
N LEU A 127 0.52 -2.55 1.60
CA LEU A 127 0.44 -1.16 1.17
C LEU A 127 -0.63 -0.42 1.97
N GLN A 128 -1.83 -1.01 2.09
CA GLN A 128 -2.97 -0.36 2.73
C GLN A 128 -3.98 -1.40 3.23
N ALA A 129 -4.70 -1.07 4.30
CA ALA A 129 -5.89 -1.79 4.73
C ALA A 129 -7.07 -0.80 4.69
N THR A 130 -8.15 -1.17 4.01
CA THR A 130 -9.34 -0.30 3.90
C THR A 130 -10.64 -1.08 4.06
N ASP A 131 -11.61 -0.45 4.72
CA ASP A 131 -13.01 -0.85 4.64
C ASP A 131 -13.67 -0.02 3.53
N VAL A 132 -13.77 -0.61 2.34
CA VAL A 132 -14.22 0.08 1.11
C VAL A 132 -15.66 -0.27 0.72
N SER A 133 -16.33 -1.15 1.48
CA SER A 133 -17.63 -1.67 1.08
C SER A 133 -18.76 -1.09 1.94
N GLN A 134 -19.82 -0.62 1.27
CA GLN A 134 -21.09 -0.26 1.91
C GLN A 134 -22.02 -1.47 2.15
N ARG A 135 -21.55 -2.71 1.90
CA ARG A 135 -22.33 -3.91 2.18
C ARG A 135 -22.21 -4.26 3.65
N GLU A 136 -23.35 -4.57 4.27
CA GLU A 136 -23.55 -4.80 5.70
C GLU A 136 -22.59 -5.84 6.34
N HIS A 137 -21.88 -6.63 5.53
CA HIS A 137 -21.01 -7.71 6.01
C HIS A 137 -19.66 -7.80 5.31
N ASP A 138 -19.29 -6.88 4.42
CA ASP A 138 -17.88 -6.86 3.99
C ASP A 138 -17.03 -6.28 5.12
N LYS A 139 -15.75 -6.64 5.13
CA LYS A 139 -14.79 -6.23 6.15
C LYS A 139 -13.59 -5.60 5.43
N ASP A 140 -12.46 -5.58 6.09
CA ASP A 140 -11.25 -4.98 5.55
C ASP A 140 -10.77 -5.69 4.27
N THR A 141 -10.30 -4.89 3.33
CA THR A 141 -9.52 -5.30 2.16
C THR A 141 -8.08 -4.83 2.32
N LEU A 142 -7.16 -5.78 2.24
CA LEU A 142 -5.73 -5.58 2.36
C LEU A 142 -5.12 -5.52 0.97
N PHE A 143 -4.43 -4.43 0.67
CA PHE A 143 -3.70 -4.21 -0.57
C PHE A 143 -2.24 -4.52 -0.35
N PHE A 144 -1.66 -5.33 -1.24
CA PHE A 144 -0.25 -5.69 -1.21
C PHE A 144 0.43 -5.27 -2.48
N GLU A 145 1.62 -4.70 -2.35
CA GLU A 145 2.54 -4.49 -3.45
C GLU A 145 3.66 -5.53 -3.41
N TYR A 146 4.06 -6.03 -4.57
CA TYR A 146 5.27 -6.83 -4.66
C TYR A 146 6.48 -5.93 -4.82
N THR A 147 7.41 -6.06 -3.89
CA THR A 147 8.73 -5.45 -3.98
C THR A 147 9.72 -6.58 -4.26
N GLU A 148 10.49 -6.48 -5.35
CA GLU A 148 11.63 -7.38 -5.50
C GLU A 148 12.54 -7.19 -4.29
N PRO A 149 13.00 -8.27 -3.65
CA PRO A 149 14.04 -8.13 -2.63
C PRO A 149 15.18 -7.32 -3.27
N PRO A 150 15.69 -6.27 -2.61
CA PRO A 150 16.70 -5.39 -3.20
C PRO A 150 17.77 -6.24 -3.87
N PRO A 151 18.14 -5.97 -5.15
CA PRO A 151 19.20 -6.70 -5.79
C PRO A 151 20.40 -6.64 -4.85
N GLN A 152 20.90 -7.80 -4.44
CA GLN A 152 21.93 -7.97 -3.43
C GLN A 152 23.20 -7.25 -3.89
N SER A 153 23.26 -5.94 -3.67
CA SER A 153 24.28 -5.05 -4.20
C SER A 153 25.03 -4.50 -3.00
N ALA A 154 26.25 -5.02 -2.85
CA ALA A 154 27.25 -4.63 -1.88
C ALA A 154 26.88 -4.92 -0.42
N SER A 155 27.37 -6.07 0.05
CA SER A 155 28.05 -6.14 1.34
C SER A 155 29.10 -5.02 1.42
N GLY A 156 28.66 -3.79 1.68
CA GLY A 156 29.52 -2.74 2.18
C GLY A 156 29.93 -3.19 3.57
N SER A 157 31.19 -3.58 3.69
CA SER A 157 31.91 -3.80 4.94
C SER A 157 31.57 -2.69 5.92
N ARG A 158 30.62 -2.94 6.81
CA ARG A 158 30.46 -2.16 8.02
C ARG A 158 31.54 -2.66 8.94
N GLU A 159 32.69 -1.99 8.88
CA GLU A 159 33.78 -2.08 9.83
C GLU A 159 33.17 -2.05 11.24
N THR A 160 33.12 -3.21 11.89
CA THR A 160 32.73 -3.33 13.28
C THR A 160 33.94 -2.96 14.12
N ASP A 161 34.17 -1.67 14.32
CA ASP A 161 34.86 -1.22 15.51
C ASP A 161 33.82 -1.17 16.64
N THR A 162 33.72 -2.26 17.39
CA THR A 162 32.91 -2.33 18.60
C THR A 162 33.61 -3.22 19.62
N ALA A 163 34.88 -2.92 19.87
CA ALA A 163 35.54 -3.30 21.11
C ALA A 163 35.05 -2.40 22.24
N GLY A 164 33.88 -2.71 22.83
CA GLY A 164 33.43 -1.97 24.02
C GLY A 164 31.95 -1.99 24.32
N ALA A 165 31.26 -3.14 24.30
CA ALA A 165 29.92 -3.23 24.88
C ALA A 165 29.52 -4.68 25.22
N LEU A 166 30.41 -5.47 25.82
CA LEU A 166 30.07 -6.77 26.42
C LEU A 166 30.46 -6.81 27.90
N ARG A 167 29.74 -6.00 28.69
CA ARG A 167 29.39 -6.23 30.10
C ARG A 167 28.13 -5.39 30.26
N GLU A 168 26.92 -5.95 30.24
CA GLU A 168 26.25 -6.37 31.48
C GLU A 168 24.82 -6.79 31.10
N VAL A 169 24.56 -8.10 30.98
CA VAL A 169 23.19 -8.65 31.07
C VAL A 169 23.28 -10.07 31.68
N GLU A 170 23.73 -10.12 32.92
CA GLU A 170 23.37 -11.19 33.85
C GLU A 170 22.77 -10.54 35.09
N LEU A 171 21.48 -10.20 35.04
CA LEU A 171 20.65 -10.19 36.23
C LEU A 171 19.19 -10.08 35.80
N PHE A 172 18.49 -11.22 35.73
CA PHE A 172 17.09 -11.40 36.16
C PHE A 172 16.79 -12.89 36.07
N ALA A 173 17.36 -13.62 37.02
CA ALA A 173 16.88 -14.92 37.46
C ALA A 173 16.95 -14.93 38.99
N VAL A 174 15.84 -14.53 39.62
CA VAL A 174 15.36 -15.07 40.90
C VAL A 174 13.84 -15.13 40.80
#